data_AF-A0A1I5V1J3-F1
#
_entry.id   AF-A0A1I5V1J3-F1
#
_cell.length_a   1.000
_cell.length_b   1.000
_cell.length_c   1.000
_cell.angle_alpha   90.00
_cell.angle_beta   90.00
_cell.angle_gamma   90.00
#
_symmetry.space_group_name_H-M   'P 1'
#
loop_
_entity.id
_entity.type
_entity.pdbx_description
1 polymer ?
#
loop_
_entity_poly.entity_id
_entity_poly.type
_entity_poly.pdbx_seq_one_letter_code
_entity_poly.pdbx_strand_id
1 'polypeptide(L)'
;MIIWFIIGIGCTTLLYEFVKPSYTYAEAKAIVEQRYEEVDVIDSHSTTSTQVETGKEIYRMTAMKGSKKIQLVFNPYTKEIIFLK
;
A
#
# COMPACT_ATOMS: atom_id res chain seq x y z
N MET A 1 5.96 -24.34 -31.90
CA MET A 1 6.71 -23.44 -30.99
C MET A 1 5.99 -22.14 -30.65
N ILE A 2 5.16 -21.56 -31.52
CA ILE A 2 4.45 -20.28 -31.26
C ILE A 2 3.40 -20.37 -30.13
N ILE A 3 2.72 -21.51 -29.99
CA ILE A 3 1.64 -21.70 -28.99
C ILE A 3 2.17 -21.61 -27.55
N TRP A 4 3.39 -22.11 -27.31
CA TRP A 4 4.02 -22.05 -25.97
C TRP A 4 4.39 -20.61 -25.56
N PHE A 5 4.74 -19.75 -26.52
CA PHE A 5 5.04 -18.34 -26.24
C PHE A 5 3.80 -17.56 -25.79
N ILE A 6 2.63 -17.83 -26.38
CA ILE A 6 1.37 -17.15 -26.02
C ILE A 6 0.92 -17.55 -24.61
N ILE A 7 1.06 -18.84 -24.27
CA ILE A 7 0.74 -19.35 -22.92
C ILE A 7 1.70 -18.75 -21.89
N GLY A 8 2.99 -18.62 -22.22
CA GLY A 8 3.99 -18.01 -21.34
C GLY A 8 3.69 -16.55 -21.00
N ILE A 9 3.29 -15.74 -21.99
CA ILE A 9 2.95 -14.32 -21.78
C ILE A 9 1.63 -14.16 -21.00
N GLY A 10 0.63 -15.01 -21.29
CA GLY A 10 -0.62 -15.00 -20.54
C GLY A 10 -0.42 -15.27 -19.04
N CYS A 11 0.40 -16.27 -18.69
CA CYS A 11 0.68 -16.62 -17.30
C CYS A 11 1.42 -15.52 -16.52
N THR A 12 2.39 -14.85 -17.13
CA THR A 12 3.14 -13.78 -16.44
C THR A 12 2.29 -12.54 -16.20
N THR A 13 1.40 -12.21 -17.14
CA THR A 13 0.49 -11.07 -17.00
C THR A 13 -0.54 -11.30 -15.90
N LEU A 14 -1.09 -12.52 -15.82
CA LEU A 14 -2.01 -12.92 -14.74
C LEU A 14 -1.33 -12.88 -13.36
N LEU A 15 -0.11 -13.42 -13.24
CA LEU A 15 0.64 -13.38 -11.98
C LEU A 15 0.94 -11.94 -11.53
N TYR A 16 1.18 -11.02 -12.47
CA TYR A 16 1.40 -9.61 -12.15
C TYR A 16 0.15 -8.94 -11.56
N GLU A 17 -1.05 -9.26 -12.06
CA GLU A 17 -2.30 -8.75 -11.49
C GLU A 17 -2.55 -9.24 -10.06
N PHE A 18 -2.11 -10.45 -9.71
CA PHE A 18 -2.25 -10.98 -8.34
C PHE A 18 -1.31 -10.34 -7.32
N VAL A 19 -0.14 -9.85 -7.76
CA VAL A 19 0.89 -9.29 -6.86
C VAL A 19 0.80 -7.76 -6.78
N LYS A 20 0.04 -7.13 -7.68
CA LYS A 20 -0.16 -5.69 -7.68
C LYS A 20 -1.00 -5.24 -6.47
N PRO A 21 -0.58 -4.17 -5.76
CA PRO A 21 -1.40 -3.58 -4.71
C PRO A 21 -2.75 -3.09 -5.26
N SER A 22 -3.83 -3.30 -4.50
CA SER A 22 -5.18 -2.86 -4.85
C SER A 22 -5.38 -1.35 -4.65
N TYR A 23 -4.53 -0.73 -3.83
CA TYR A 23 -4.57 0.70 -3.54
C TYR A 23 -3.18 1.30 -3.73
N THR A 24 -3.12 2.43 -4.43
CA THR A 24 -1.91 3.26 -4.54
C THR A 24 -1.66 4.04 -3.25
N TYR A 25 -0.45 4.58 -3.09
CA TYR A 25 -0.14 5.43 -1.93
C TYR A 25 -1.05 6.66 -1.82
N ALA A 26 -1.39 7.29 -2.95
CA ALA A 26 -2.28 8.45 -2.99
C ALA A 26 -3.70 8.09 -2.54
N GLU A 27 -4.22 6.95 -2.98
CA GLU A 27 -5.52 6.45 -2.53
C GLU A 27 -5.49 6.07 -1.05
N ALA A 28 -4.42 5.41 -0.60
CA ALA A 28 -4.23 5.07 0.80
C ALA A 28 -4.19 6.32 1.70
N LYS A 29 -3.51 7.39 1.27
CA LYS A 29 -3.51 8.68 1.95
C LYS A 29 -4.92 9.25 2.07
N ALA A 30 -5.64 9.34 0.96
CA ALA A 30 -7.02 9.86 0.94
C ALA A 30 -7.95 9.02 1.83
N ILE A 31 -7.80 7.68 1.84
CA ILE A 31 -8.58 6.78 2.70
C ILE A 31 -8.30 7.04 4.18
N VAL A 32 -7.04 7.25 4.56
CA VAL A 32 -6.65 7.53 5.96
C VAL A 32 -7.25 8.85 6.42
N GLU A 33 -7.07 9.92 5.64
CA GLU A 33 -7.59 11.26 5.96
C GLU A 33 -9.12 11.29 5.97
N GLN A 34 -9.77 10.57 5.05
CA GLN A 34 -11.24 10.46 5.03
C GLN A 34 -11.80 9.65 6.20
N ARG A 35 -11.11 8.57 6.61
CA ARG A 35 -11.59 7.69 7.69
C ARG A 35 -11.32 8.29 9.08
N TYR A 36 -10.31 9.14 9.19
CA TYR A 36 -9.91 9.76 10.44
C TYR A 36 -9.81 11.28 10.24
N GLU A 37 -10.93 11.99 10.41
CA GLU A 37 -11.05 13.45 10.20
C GLU A 37 -10.02 14.29 10.98
N GLU A 38 -9.47 13.76 12.08
CA GLU A 38 -8.45 14.45 12.89
C GLU A 38 -7.01 14.11 12.47
N VAL A 39 -6.80 13.31 11.42
CA VAL A 39 -5.49 12.80 11.01
C VAL A 39 -5.08 13.38 9.66
N ASP A 40 -4.05 14.21 9.66
CA ASP A 40 -3.44 14.78 8.45
C ASP A 40 -2.14 14.06 8.11
N VAL A 41 -2.04 13.45 6.93
CA VAL A 41 -0.82 12.75 6.53
C VAL A 41 0.20 13.78 6.02
N ILE A 42 1.27 13.98 6.80
CA ILE A 42 2.31 14.99 6.57
C ILE A 42 3.52 14.47 5.79
N ASP A 43 3.56 13.17 5.47
CA ASP A 43 4.70 12.60 4.75
C ASP A 43 4.82 13.17 3.32
N SER A 44 6.01 13.64 2.99
CA SER A 44 6.35 14.21 1.68
C SER A 44 6.88 13.18 0.69
N HIS A 45 7.22 11.97 1.15
CA HIS A 45 7.70 10.89 0.32
C HIS A 45 7.01 9.57 0.68
N SER A 46 6.58 8.85 -0.37
CA SER A 46 6.11 7.48 -0.28
C SER A 46 7.21 6.59 0.30
N THR A 47 7.15 6.29 1.60
CA THR A 47 8.02 5.27 2.18
C THR A 47 7.33 3.92 2.03
N THR A 48 7.47 3.36 0.82
CA THR A 48 7.10 1.99 0.56
C THR A 48 8.08 1.08 1.30
N SER A 49 7.59 0.30 2.25
CA SER A 49 8.39 -0.72 2.93
C SER A 49 7.83 -2.08 2.55
N THR A 50 8.68 -3.03 2.18
CA THR A 50 8.25 -4.42 2.06
C THR A 50 8.24 -5.01 3.47
N GLN A 51 7.10 -5.55 3.90
CA GLN A 51 7.04 -6.27 5.15
C GLN A 51 7.86 -7.55 4.99
N VAL A 52 9.03 -7.62 5.65
CA VAL A 52 10.03 -8.69 5.45
C VAL A 52 9.46 -10.08 5.73
N GLU A 53 8.48 -10.19 6.62
CA GLU A 53 7.86 -11.47 7.01
C GLU A 53 6.91 -12.05 5.95
N THR A 54 6.25 -11.20 5.15
CA THR A 54 5.24 -11.66 4.17
C THR A 54 5.64 -11.36 2.72
N GLY A 55 6.72 -10.60 2.51
CA GLY A 55 7.12 -10.09 1.19
C GLY A 55 6.12 -9.11 0.58
N LYS A 56 5.08 -8.70 1.33
CA LYS A 56 4.03 -7.80 0.83
C LYS A 56 4.43 -6.35 1.01
N GLU A 57 4.11 -5.55 0.01
CA GLU A 57 4.25 -4.11 0.05
C GLU A 57 3.33 -3.52 1.12
N ILE A 58 3.86 -2.65 2.00
CA ILE A 58 3.10 -1.86 2.96
C ILE A 58 3.50 -0.39 2.84
N TYR A 59 2.54 0.50 3.06
CA TYR A 59 2.81 1.94 3.07
C TYR A 59 2.97 2.40 4.50
N ARG A 60 4.17 2.87 4.85
CA ARG A 60 4.38 3.58 6.11
C ARG A 60 4.08 5.04 5.87
N MET A 61 3.25 5.61 6.74
CA MET A 61 2.85 7.00 6.68
C MET A 61 3.03 7.65 8.05
N THR A 62 3.50 8.87 8.02
CA THR A 62 3.58 9.77 9.15
C THR A 62 2.44 10.76 9.05
N ALA A 63 1.64 10.84 10.10
CA ALA A 63 0.50 11.74 10.17
C ALA A 63 0.53 12.57 11.45
N MET A 64 -0.22 13.65 11.46
CA MET A 64 -0.49 14.47 12.63
C MET A 64 -1.92 14.21 13.07
N LYS A 65 -2.10 13.82 14.33
CA LYS A 65 -3.40 13.81 14.98
C LYS A 65 -3.48 14.98 15.95
N GLY A 66 -4.11 16.08 15.55
CA GLY A 66 -4.01 17.36 16.24
C GLY A 66 -2.54 17.80 16.36
N SER A 67 -2.02 17.94 17.58
CA SER A 67 -0.61 18.32 17.80
C SER A 67 0.35 17.14 17.97
N LYS A 68 -0.13 15.89 17.84
CA LYS A 68 0.71 14.69 18.02
C LYS A 68 1.09 14.09 16.68
N LYS A 69 2.39 13.85 16.52
CA LYS A 69 2.91 13.05 15.41
C LYS A 69 2.63 11.58 15.69
N ILE A 70 2.00 10.90 14.74
CA ILE A 70 1.71 9.47 14.78
C ILE A 70 2.29 8.80 13.54
N GLN A 71 2.62 7.52 13.67
CA GLN A 71 2.98 6.69 12.54
C GLN A 71 1.90 5.65 12.32
N LEU A 72 1.62 5.34 11.07
CA LEU A 72 0.68 4.32 10.68
C LEU A 72 1.20 3.51 9.51
N VAL A 73 0.68 2.30 9.40
CA VAL A 73 0.94 1.37 8.31
C VAL A 73 -0.38 1.11 7.61
N PHE A 74 -0.38 1.27 6.29
CA PHE A 74 -1.49 0.93 5.43
C PHE A 74 -1.14 -0.31 4.61
N ASN A 75 -2.01 -1.32 4.64
CA ASN A 75 -1.90 -2.50 3.79
C ASN A 75 -2.63 -2.25 2.46
N PRO A 76 -1.90 -2.13 1.34
CA PRO A 76 -2.49 -1.76 0.06
C PRO A 76 -3.21 -2.92 -0.65
N TYR A 77 -3.22 -4.11 -0.08
CA TYR A 77 -3.97 -5.27 -0.57
C TYR A 77 -5.29 -5.47 0.19
N THR A 78 -5.34 -5.11 1.48
CA THR A 78 -6.49 -5.39 2.35
C THR A 78 -7.21 -4.14 2.85
N LYS A 79 -6.66 -2.94 2.62
CA LYS A 79 -7.16 -1.66 3.18
C LYS A 79 -7.08 -1.59 4.71
N GLU A 80 -6.29 -2.46 5.32
CA GLU A 80 -6.04 -2.46 6.77
C GLU A 80 -5.14 -1.28 7.17
N ILE A 81 -5.46 -0.64 8.29
CA ILE A 81 -4.73 0.51 8.82
C ILE A 81 -4.32 0.20 10.25
N ILE A 82 -3.03 0.23 10.53
CA ILE A 82 -2.46 -0.07 11.84
C ILE A 82 -1.72 1.17 12.34
N PHE A 83 -2.10 1.70 13.50
CA PHE A 83 -1.36 2.77 14.16
C PHE A 83 -0.18 2.19 14.94
N LEU A 84 1.01 2.70 14.68
CA LEU A 84 2.21 2.37 15.44
C LEU A 84 2.25 3.22 16.70
N LYS A 85 2.50 2.58 17.84
CA LYS A 85 2.52 3.19 19.17
C LYS A 85 3.74 4.08 19.38
#